data_AF-A0A1Q4UXZ5-F1
#
_entry.id   AF-A0A1Q4UXZ5-F1
#
_cell.length_a   1.000
_cell.length_b   1.000
_cell.length_c   1.000
_cell.angle_alpha   90.00
_cell.angle_beta   90.00
_cell.angle_gamma   90.00
#
_symmetry.space_group_name_H-M   'P 1'
#
loop_
_entity.id
_entity.type
_entity.pdbx_description
1 polymer ?
#
loop_
_entity_poly.entity_id
_entity_poly.type
_entity_poly.pdbx_seq_one_letter_code
_entity_poly.pdbx_strand_id
1 'polypeptide(L)'
;MAGRVGHEVWVLVVGAVVALAGRSPLPLLLGAAAMPVTRRALRARAQRAARDRRADEVIALCGALVGEMRAGRHPGEALSEVARAPDGGLGAARTTVLAAARFGGDVPGELTAAAREPGAEGLVGLAVCWRVAVDQGAGLAAGLERLEAALRAERDQRAELRAQLAGARATAVMLAGLPVVGLLLGAALGAEPLRVLLHTGPGLVCLAVGGALEVTGLWWASRIVRGAEVG
;
A
#
# COMPACT_ATOMS: atom_id res chain seq x y z
N MET A 1 -11.72 -11.31 -0.49
CA MET A 1 -12.27 -10.42 0.56
C MET A 1 -12.18 -10.99 2.00
N ALA A 2 -11.78 -12.25 2.21
CA ALA A 2 -11.80 -12.90 3.55
C ALA A 2 -10.66 -12.52 4.53
N GLY A 3 -9.57 -11.89 4.08
CA GLY A 3 -8.39 -11.61 4.94
C GLY A 3 -8.47 -10.36 5.82
N ARG A 4 -9.41 -9.43 5.57
CA ARG A 4 -9.53 -8.18 6.36
C ARG A 4 -10.24 -8.38 7.70
N VAL A 5 -11.15 -9.35 7.76
CA VAL A 5 -11.96 -9.63 8.95
C VAL A 5 -11.08 -10.22 10.07
N GLY A 6 -10.07 -11.02 9.73
CA GLY A 6 -9.20 -11.65 10.72
C GLY A 6 -8.44 -10.66 11.61
N HIS A 7 -7.85 -9.61 11.03
CA HIS A 7 -7.00 -8.70 11.81
C HIS A 7 -7.79 -7.71 12.69
N GLU A 8 -8.99 -7.29 12.26
CA GLU A 8 -9.93 -6.52 13.10
C GLU A 8 -10.50 -7.39 14.23
N VAL A 9 -10.81 -8.66 13.94
CA VAL A 9 -11.25 -9.64 14.94
C VAL A 9 -10.15 -9.91 15.96
N TRP A 10 -8.88 -10.04 15.56
CA TRP A 10 -7.79 -10.25 16.51
C TRP A 10 -7.58 -9.06 17.46
N VAL A 11 -7.71 -7.81 17.00
CA VAL A 11 -7.63 -6.63 17.86
C VAL A 11 -8.83 -6.56 18.83
N LEU A 12 -10.03 -6.90 18.35
CA LEU A 12 -11.23 -6.97 19.17
C LEU A 12 -11.20 -8.13 20.16
N VAL A 13 -10.63 -9.28 19.77
CA VAL A 13 -10.49 -10.48 20.62
C VAL A 13 -9.41 -10.24 21.67
N VAL A 14 -8.27 -9.64 21.33
CA VAL A 14 -7.24 -9.26 22.32
C VAL A 14 -7.80 -8.20 23.27
N GLY A 15 -8.52 -7.19 22.76
CA GLY A 15 -9.20 -6.19 23.59
C GLY A 15 -10.29 -6.79 24.49
N ALA A 16 -11.06 -7.75 23.98
CA ALA A 16 -12.13 -8.43 24.72
C ALA A 16 -11.57 -9.39 25.78
N VAL A 17 -10.51 -10.14 25.48
CA VAL A 17 -9.82 -11.03 26.43
C VAL A 17 -9.19 -10.23 27.56
N VAL A 18 -8.59 -9.07 27.27
CA VAL A 18 -8.05 -8.16 28.28
C VAL A 18 -9.16 -7.50 29.11
N ALA A 19 -10.31 -7.18 28.51
CA ALA A 19 -11.47 -6.63 29.21
C ALA A 19 -12.17 -7.67 30.11
N LEU A 20 -12.30 -8.92 29.65
CA LEU A 20 -12.96 -10.00 30.42
C LEU A 20 -12.12 -10.41 31.64
N ALA A 21 -10.80 -10.37 31.53
CA ALA A 21 -9.89 -10.70 32.63
C ALA A 21 -9.83 -9.61 33.73
N GLY A 22 -10.20 -8.36 33.41
CA GLY A 22 -9.96 -7.21 34.29
C GLY A 22 -11.14 -6.69 35.12
N ARG A 23 -12.39 -7.06 34.80
CA ARG A 23 -13.62 -6.50 35.46
C ARG A 23 -13.65 -4.96 35.60
N SER A 24 -12.93 -4.25 34.73
CA SER A 24 -12.79 -2.79 34.73
C SER A 24 -13.17 -2.23 33.36
N PRO A 25 -13.90 -1.11 33.26
CA PRO A 25 -14.36 -0.52 31.99
C PRO A 25 -13.25 0.23 31.21
N LEU A 26 -12.06 0.41 31.80
CA LEU A 26 -10.95 1.18 31.24
C LEU A 26 -10.27 0.57 29.98
N PRO A 27 -10.10 -0.76 29.84
CA PRO A 27 -9.59 -1.39 28.62
C PRO A 27 -10.50 -1.16 27.40
N LEU A 28 -11.81 -1.00 27.64
CA LEU A 28 -12.80 -0.68 26.60
C LEU A 28 -12.61 0.73 26.04
N LEU A 29 -12.27 1.71 26.88
CA LEU A 29 -12.00 3.10 26.46
C LEU A 29 -10.67 3.22 25.70
N LEU A 30 -9.63 2.51 26.14
CA LEU A 30 -8.35 2.43 25.43
C LEU A 30 -8.48 1.71 24.07
N GLY A 31 -9.25 0.62 24.02
CA GLY A 31 -9.58 -0.07 22.77
C GLY A 31 -10.39 0.80 21.80
N ALA A 32 -11.37 1.55 22.32
CA ALA A 32 -12.16 2.49 21.53
C ALA A 32 -11.31 3.65 20.98
N ALA A 33 -10.34 4.16 21.75
CA ALA A 33 -9.42 5.21 21.31
C ALA A 33 -8.37 4.72 20.28
N ALA A 34 -7.96 3.45 20.37
CA ALA A 34 -7.03 2.83 19.41
C ALA A 34 -7.69 2.48 18.07
N MET A 35 -9.00 2.18 18.07
CA MET A 35 -9.78 1.80 16.88
C MET A 35 -9.68 2.76 15.68
N PRO A 36 -9.81 4.09 15.82
CA PRO A 36 -9.67 5.00 14.67
C PRO A 36 -8.24 5.02 14.11
N VAL A 37 -7.22 4.83 14.95
CA VAL A 37 -5.80 4.82 14.53
C VAL A 37 -5.49 3.54 13.76
N THR A 38 -5.90 2.38 14.29
CA THR A 38 -5.72 1.08 13.61
C THR A 38 -6.50 1.04 12.30
N ARG A 39 -7.76 1.52 12.28
CA ARG A 39 -8.55 1.61 11.05
C ARG A 39 -7.93 2.54 10.02
N ARG A 40 -7.43 3.71 10.42
CA ARG A 40 -6.71 4.62 9.50
C ARG A 40 -5.44 3.96 8.94
N ALA A 41 -4.67 3.27 9.78
CA ALA A 41 -3.47 2.56 9.34
C ALA A 41 -3.80 1.42 8.35
N LEU A 42 -4.84 0.62 8.63
CA LEU A 42 -5.31 -0.45 7.74
C LEU A 42 -5.83 0.11 6.41
N ARG A 43 -6.60 1.21 6.45
CA ARG A 43 -7.07 1.90 5.24
C ARG A 43 -5.92 2.46 4.43
N ALA A 44 -4.95 3.11 5.07
CA ALA A 44 -3.76 3.62 4.40
C ALA A 44 -2.93 2.49 3.77
N ARG A 45 -2.79 1.35 4.45
CA ARG A 45 -2.14 0.15 3.88
C ARG A 45 -2.91 -0.41 2.68
N ALA A 46 -4.23 -0.52 2.78
CA ALA A 46 -5.07 -1.00 1.68
C ALA A 46 -5.01 -0.06 0.47
N GLN A 47 -4.98 1.25 0.70
CA GLN A 47 -4.83 2.27 -0.34
C GLN A 47 -3.45 2.19 -0.99
N ARG A 48 -2.37 2.04 -0.20
CA ARG A 48 -1.01 1.82 -0.74
C ARG A 48 -0.94 0.57 -1.61
N ALA A 49 -1.45 -0.56 -1.11
CA ALA A 49 -1.47 -1.80 -1.88
C ALA A 49 -2.31 -1.68 -3.16
N ALA A 50 -3.38 -0.88 -3.17
CA ALA A 50 -4.15 -0.61 -4.38
C ALA A 50 -3.35 0.25 -5.37
N ARG A 51 -2.64 1.28 -4.91
CA ARG A 51 -1.74 2.10 -5.74
C ARG A 51 -0.60 1.28 -6.33
N ASP A 52 0.01 0.41 -5.53
CA ASP A 52 1.11 -0.45 -5.99
C ASP A 52 0.61 -1.40 -7.09
N ARG A 53 -0.48 -2.13 -6.86
CA ARG A 53 -1.11 -2.98 -7.89
C ARG A 53 -1.42 -2.21 -9.15
N ARG A 54 -1.97 -1.01 -9.00
CA ARG A 54 -2.39 -0.18 -10.13
C ARG A 54 -1.22 0.20 -11.03
N ALA A 55 -0.10 0.57 -10.45
CA ALA A 55 1.08 0.90 -11.21
C ALA A 55 1.70 -0.34 -11.88
N ASP A 56 1.61 -1.52 -11.26
CA ASP A 56 2.01 -2.78 -11.91
C ASP A 56 1.11 -3.08 -13.13
N GLU A 57 -0.20 -2.83 -13.01
CA GLU A 57 -1.15 -2.94 -14.14
C GLU A 57 -0.81 -1.94 -15.27
N VAL A 58 -0.38 -0.72 -14.94
CA VAL A 58 0.06 0.27 -15.94
C VAL A 58 1.35 -0.19 -16.65
N ILE A 59 2.32 -0.76 -15.93
CA ILE A 59 3.53 -1.34 -16.53
C ILE A 59 3.16 -2.50 -17.46
N ALA A 60 2.26 -3.39 -17.01
CA ALA A 60 1.78 -4.49 -17.83
C ALA A 60 1.03 -4.01 -19.09
N LEU A 61 0.23 -2.95 -18.98
CA LEU A 61 -0.41 -2.27 -20.11
C LEU A 61 0.62 -1.77 -21.12
N CYS A 62 1.67 -1.09 -20.67
CA CYS A 62 2.76 -0.62 -21.54
C CYS A 62 3.44 -1.78 -22.26
N GLY A 63 3.78 -2.86 -21.57
CA GLY A 63 4.40 -4.04 -22.17
C GLY A 63 3.49 -4.77 -23.16
N ALA A 64 2.20 -4.90 -22.86
CA ALA A 64 1.22 -5.48 -23.78
C ALA A 64 1.06 -4.64 -25.05
N LEU A 65 1.05 -3.30 -24.93
CA LEU A 65 1.04 -2.39 -26.07
C LEU A 65 2.29 -2.53 -26.94
N VAL A 66 3.48 -2.64 -26.33
CA VAL A 66 4.73 -2.90 -27.06
C VAL A 66 4.65 -4.23 -27.81
N GLY A 67 4.12 -5.27 -27.17
CA GLY A 67 3.90 -6.58 -27.80
C GLY A 67 3.00 -6.52 -29.03
N GLU A 68 1.83 -5.87 -28.93
CA GLU A 68 0.89 -5.71 -30.05
C GLU A 68 1.49 -4.87 -31.19
N MET A 69 2.23 -3.81 -30.87
CA MET A 69 2.91 -2.99 -31.90
C MET A 69 4.04 -3.76 -32.59
N ARG A 70 4.78 -4.61 -31.87
CA ARG A 70 5.78 -5.51 -32.47
C ARG A 70 5.16 -6.59 -33.34
N ALA A 71 3.92 -6.99 -33.04
CA ALA A 71 3.12 -7.83 -33.92
C ALA A 71 2.60 -7.10 -35.18
N GLY A 72 2.91 -5.81 -35.34
CA GLY A 72 2.57 -5.00 -36.50
C GLY A 72 1.23 -4.26 -36.40
N ARG A 73 0.57 -4.27 -35.23
CA ARG A 73 -0.69 -3.54 -35.06
C ARG A 73 -0.46 -2.03 -34.95
N HIS A 74 -1.40 -1.26 -35.50
CA HIS A 74 -1.40 0.20 -35.35
C HIS A 74 -1.69 0.60 -33.89
N PRO A 75 -1.09 1.68 -33.34
CA PRO A 75 -1.24 2.09 -31.95
C PRO A 75 -2.69 2.13 -31.42
N GLY A 76 -3.62 2.72 -32.18
CA GLY A 76 -5.03 2.80 -31.79
C GLY A 76 -5.73 1.45 -31.68
N GLU A 77 -5.37 0.49 -32.55
CA GLU A 77 -5.90 -0.89 -32.51
C GLU A 77 -5.26 -1.69 -31.39
N ALA A 78 -3.94 -1.57 -31.19
CA ALA A 78 -3.22 -2.18 -30.08
C ALA A 78 -3.82 -1.72 -28.74
N LEU A 79 -4.03 -0.42 -28.56
CA LEU A 79 -4.68 0.13 -27.37
C LEU A 79 -6.10 -0.38 -27.21
N SER A 80 -6.87 -0.44 -28.29
CA SER A 80 -8.23 -0.97 -28.26
C SER A 80 -8.30 -2.45 -27.88
N GLU A 81 -7.29 -3.25 -28.24
CA GLU A 81 -7.19 -4.66 -27.88
C GLU A 81 -6.76 -4.83 -26.42
N VAL A 82 -5.66 -4.20 -26.01
CA VAL A 82 -5.14 -4.34 -24.64
C VAL A 82 -6.12 -3.78 -23.61
N ALA A 83 -6.79 -2.68 -23.94
CA ALA A 83 -7.83 -2.12 -23.10
C ALA A 83 -9.13 -2.95 -23.08
N ARG A 84 -9.24 -4.09 -23.79
CA ARG A 84 -10.35 -5.05 -23.56
C ARG A 84 -10.14 -5.90 -22.31
N ALA A 85 -8.91 -6.03 -21.82
CA ALA A 85 -8.65 -6.74 -20.58
C ALA A 85 -9.32 -6.02 -19.39
N PRO A 86 -10.06 -6.74 -18.52
CA PRO A 86 -10.68 -6.17 -17.31
C PRO A 86 -9.70 -5.42 -16.42
N ASP A 87 -8.47 -5.92 -16.32
CA ASP A 87 -7.45 -5.49 -15.35
C ASP A 87 -6.31 -4.66 -16.00
N GLY A 88 -6.57 -4.01 -17.13
CA GLY A 88 -5.54 -3.44 -18.00
C GLY A 88 -4.98 -2.06 -17.60
N GLY A 89 -4.86 -1.71 -16.32
CA GLY A 89 -4.17 -0.47 -15.89
C GLY A 89 -4.88 0.86 -16.18
N LEU A 90 -5.97 0.86 -16.98
CA LEU A 90 -6.80 2.03 -17.31
C LEU A 90 -8.01 2.20 -16.38
N GLY A 91 -8.51 1.12 -15.76
CA GLY A 91 -9.52 1.16 -14.68
C GLY A 91 -10.76 1.96 -15.07
N ALA A 92 -11.17 2.95 -14.27
CA ALA A 92 -12.38 3.73 -14.55
C ALA A 92 -12.29 4.54 -15.86
N ALA A 93 -11.10 4.98 -16.27
CA ALA A 93 -10.89 5.75 -17.50
C ALA A 93 -10.85 4.87 -18.77
N ARG A 94 -10.98 3.55 -18.63
CA ARG A 94 -10.95 2.60 -19.75
C ARG A 94 -11.95 2.94 -20.85
N THR A 95 -13.17 3.31 -20.48
CA THR A 95 -14.24 3.61 -21.45
C THR A 95 -13.96 4.88 -22.24
N THR A 96 -13.44 5.93 -21.59
CA THR A 96 -13.14 7.20 -22.25
C THR A 96 -11.91 7.09 -23.14
N VAL A 97 -10.86 6.39 -22.68
CA VAL A 97 -9.66 6.09 -23.49
C VAL A 97 -10.00 5.23 -24.71
N LEU A 98 -10.85 4.21 -24.55
CA LEU A 98 -11.32 3.38 -25.67
C LEU A 98 -12.16 4.17 -26.67
N ALA A 99 -13.04 5.05 -26.18
CA ALA A 99 -13.84 5.91 -27.04
C ALA A 99 -12.93 6.86 -27.83
N ALA A 100 -11.97 7.50 -27.18
CA ALA A 100 -10.97 8.35 -27.85
C ALA A 100 -10.20 7.56 -28.93
N ALA A 101 -9.74 6.35 -28.63
CA ALA A 101 -9.00 5.52 -29.58
C ALA A 101 -9.85 5.10 -30.81
N ARG A 102 -11.13 4.80 -30.60
CA ARG A 102 -12.04 4.32 -31.67
C ARG A 102 -12.60 5.44 -32.54
N PHE A 103 -12.88 6.59 -31.96
CA PHE A 103 -13.53 7.71 -32.65
C PHE A 103 -12.55 8.82 -33.06
N GLY A 104 -11.24 8.59 -32.93
CA GLY A 104 -10.20 9.57 -33.29
C GLY A 104 -10.16 10.78 -32.34
N GLY A 105 -10.55 10.59 -31.07
CA GLY A 105 -10.45 11.60 -30.03
C GLY A 105 -9.03 11.74 -29.44
N ASP A 106 -8.89 12.61 -28.44
CA ASP A 106 -7.62 12.90 -27.77
C ASP A 106 -7.23 11.79 -26.77
N VAL A 107 -6.61 10.72 -27.28
CA VAL A 107 -6.07 9.62 -26.46
C VAL A 107 -5.03 10.13 -25.43
N PRO A 108 -4.05 10.98 -25.79
CA PRO A 108 -3.12 11.54 -24.81
C PRO A 108 -3.81 12.35 -23.69
N GLY A 109 -4.86 13.11 -24.00
CA GLY A 109 -5.65 13.85 -23.01
C GLY A 109 -6.34 12.93 -22.01
N GLU A 110 -7.00 11.87 -22.49
CA GLU A 110 -7.68 10.90 -21.63
C GLU A 110 -6.70 10.10 -20.75
N LEU A 111 -5.54 9.73 -21.29
CA LEU A 111 -4.47 9.09 -20.51
C LEU A 111 -3.91 10.02 -19.42
N THR A 112 -3.77 11.31 -19.73
CA THR A 112 -3.32 12.32 -18.75
C THR A 112 -4.37 12.54 -17.65
N ALA A 113 -5.65 12.52 -18.01
CA ALA A 113 -6.75 12.59 -17.05
C ALA A 113 -6.78 11.35 -16.14
N ALA A 114 -6.59 10.16 -16.73
CA ALA A 114 -6.52 8.89 -15.99
C ALA A 114 -5.33 8.84 -15.02
N ALA A 115 -4.22 9.51 -15.34
CA ALA A 115 -3.04 9.56 -14.50
C ALA A 115 -3.22 10.34 -13.18
N ARG A 116 -4.34 11.06 -13.02
CA ARG A 116 -4.68 11.74 -11.75
C ARG A 116 -5.07 10.75 -10.64
N GLU A 117 -5.42 9.52 -11.02
CA GLU A 117 -5.73 8.48 -10.05
C GLU A 117 -4.44 7.97 -9.38
N PRO A 118 -4.45 7.75 -8.05
CA PRO A 118 -3.26 7.29 -7.34
C PRO A 118 -2.76 5.94 -7.86
N GLY A 119 -1.47 5.84 -8.21
CA GLY A 119 -0.87 4.64 -8.80
C GLY A 119 -0.99 4.56 -10.33
N ALA A 120 -1.59 5.55 -10.99
CA ALA A 120 -1.69 5.61 -12.45
C ALA A 120 -0.71 6.61 -13.09
N GLU A 121 0.30 7.07 -12.35
CA GLU A 121 1.20 8.16 -12.76
C GLU A 121 1.99 7.83 -14.04
N GLY A 122 2.29 6.54 -14.26
CA GLY A 122 2.96 6.05 -15.48
C GLY A 122 2.19 6.31 -16.77
N LEU A 123 0.87 6.54 -16.70
CA LEU A 123 0.04 6.89 -17.87
C LEU A 123 0.41 8.26 -18.46
N VAL A 124 1.00 9.18 -17.67
CA VAL A 124 1.54 10.44 -18.21
C VAL A 124 2.68 10.15 -19.18
N GLY A 125 3.60 9.27 -18.81
CA GLY A 125 4.70 8.85 -19.68
C GLY A 125 4.17 8.25 -20.99
N LEU A 126 3.16 7.39 -20.89
CA LEU A 126 2.50 6.79 -22.06
C LEU A 126 1.86 7.87 -22.95
N ALA A 127 1.15 8.85 -22.37
CA ALA A 127 0.54 9.96 -23.10
C ALA A 127 1.58 10.83 -23.83
N VAL A 128 2.73 11.09 -23.19
CA VAL A 128 3.83 11.84 -23.80
C VAL A 128 4.46 11.05 -24.95
N CYS A 129 4.78 9.76 -24.73
CA CYS A 129 5.30 8.90 -25.79
C CYS A 129 4.35 8.82 -26.99
N TRP A 130 3.04 8.71 -26.72
CA TRP A 130 2.00 8.70 -27.74
C TRP A 130 2.01 9.97 -28.58
N ARG A 131 1.99 11.13 -27.91
CA ARG A 131 1.97 12.44 -28.59
C ARG A 131 3.20 12.63 -29.46
N VAL A 132 4.39 12.38 -28.91
CA VAL A 132 5.65 12.50 -29.64
C VAL A 132 5.71 11.55 -30.83
N ALA A 133 5.26 10.30 -30.69
CA ALA A 133 5.33 9.32 -31.77
C ALA A 133 4.31 9.60 -32.89
N VAL A 134 3.10 10.03 -32.54
CA VAL A 134 2.07 10.41 -33.52
C VAL A 134 2.47 11.68 -34.27
N ASP A 135 3.08 12.66 -33.59
CA ASP A 135 3.48 13.93 -34.20
C ASP A 135 4.77 13.81 -35.03
N GLN A 136 5.70 12.90 -34.69
CA GLN A 136 7.03 12.80 -35.31
C GLN A 136 7.23 11.53 -36.17
N GLY A 137 6.26 10.62 -36.23
CA GLY A 137 6.38 9.33 -36.93
C GLY A 137 7.46 8.39 -36.36
N ALA A 138 8.08 8.76 -35.23
CA ALA A 138 9.09 7.97 -34.56
C ALA A 138 8.45 6.77 -33.85
N GLY A 139 9.09 5.60 -33.91
CA GLY A 139 8.52 4.33 -33.44
C GLY A 139 8.01 4.39 -31.99
N LEU A 140 6.68 4.52 -31.82
CA LEU A 140 6.00 4.52 -30.53
C LEU A 140 6.39 3.30 -29.69
N ALA A 141 6.56 2.15 -30.34
CA ALA A 141 7.00 0.91 -29.72
C ALA A 141 8.34 1.07 -28.99
N ALA A 142 9.34 1.72 -29.60
CA ALA A 142 10.64 1.91 -28.98
C ALA A 142 10.60 2.93 -27.82
N GLY A 143 9.77 3.97 -27.92
CA GLY A 143 9.56 4.92 -26.83
C GLY A 143 8.86 4.27 -25.63
N LEU A 144 7.82 3.49 -25.90
CA LEU A 144 7.06 2.79 -24.88
C LEU A 144 7.85 1.66 -24.22
N GLU A 145 8.70 0.95 -24.97
CA GLU A 145 9.61 -0.05 -24.43
C GLU A 145 10.61 0.57 -23.44
N ARG A 146 11.17 1.74 -23.77
CA ARG A 146 12.03 2.47 -22.83
C ARG A 146 11.27 2.93 -21.58
N LEU A 147 10.02 3.37 -21.74
CA LEU A 147 9.17 3.75 -20.61
C LEU A 147 8.84 2.55 -19.73
N GLU A 148 8.44 1.42 -20.31
CA GLU A 148 8.18 0.18 -19.57
C GLU A 148 9.43 -0.26 -18.79
N ALA A 149 10.59 -0.29 -19.46
CA ALA A 149 11.86 -0.66 -18.84
C ALA A 149 12.21 0.29 -17.68
N ALA A 150 12.02 1.61 -17.85
CA ALA A 150 12.26 2.59 -16.79
C ALA A 150 11.33 2.39 -15.59
N LEU A 151 10.02 2.25 -15.83
CA LEU A 151 9.04 2.02 -14.76
C LEU A 151 9.30 0.69 -14.03
N ARG A 152 9.73 -0.35 -14.75
CA ARG A 152 10.06 -1.65 -14.18
C ARG A 152 11.34 -1.62 -13.36
N ALA A 153 12.38 -0.94 -13.84
CA ALA A 153 13.60 -0.71 -13.07
C ALA A 153 13.33 0.04 -11.76
N GLU A 154 12.50 1.08 -11.79
CA GLU A 154 12.08 1.82 -10.59
C GLU A 154 11.32 0.91 -9.61
N ARG A 155 10.48 0.00 -10.12
CA ARG A 155 9.77 -1.00 -9.30
C ARG A 155 10.70 -2.00 -8.64
N ASP A 156 11.64 -2.54 -9.39
CA ASP A 156 12.59 -3.53 -8.91
C ASP A 156 13.51 -2.91 -7.85
N GLN A 157 13.99 -1.68 -8.07
CA GLN A 157 14.77 -0.93 -7.09
C GLN A 157 13.99 -0.73 -5.77
N ARG A 158 12.71 -0.36 -5.84
CA ARG A 158 11.86 -0.25 -4.65
C ARG A 158 11.65 -1.59 -3.95
N ALA A 159 11.49 -2.67 -4.70
CA ALA A 159 11.34 -4.01 -4.15
C ALA A 159 12.62 -4.45 -3.42
N GLU A 160 13.78 -4.17 -4.00
CA GLU A 160 15.08 -4.45 -3.41
C GLU A 160 15.31 -3.65 -2.12
N LEU A 161 15.06 -2.34 -2.13
CA LEU A 161 15.13 -1.51 -0.92
C LEU A 161 14.22 -2.04 0.20
N ARG A 162 12.99 -2.46 -0.14
CA ARG A 162 12.07 -3.07 0.83
C ARG A 162 12.59 -4.40 1.37
N ALA A 163 13.23 -5.21 0.53
CA ALA A 163 13.84 -6.47 0.95
C ALA A 163 15.02 -6.22 1.90
N GLN A 164 15.89 -5.25 1.60
CA GLN A 164 16.99 -4.84 2.47
C GLN A 164 16.48 -4.33 3.83
N LEU A 165 15.41 -3.52 3.83
CA LEU A 165 14.78 -3.02 5.05
C LEU A 165 13.98 -4.10 5.81
N ALA A 166 13.65 -5.24 5.21
CA ALA A 166 12.89 -6.30 5.87
C ALA A 166 13.66 -6.88 7.06
N GLY A 167 14.98 -7.03 6.94
CA GLY A 167 15.85 -7.48 8.04
C GLY A 167 15.84 -6.51 9.22
N ALA A 168 16.07 -5.22 8.97
CA ALA A 168 16.01 -4.17 9.99
C ALA A 168 14.60 -4.05 10.62
N ARG A 169 13.55 -4.28 9.83
CA ARG A 169 12.17 -4.27 10.32
C ARG A 169 11.86 -5.47 11.20
N ALA A 170 12.41 -6.66 10.89
CA ALA A 170 12.21 -7.86 11.69
C ALA A 170 12.80 -7.72 13.10
N THR A 171 14.02 -7.17 13.22
CA THR A 171 14.64 -6.91 14.52
C THR A 171 13.92 -5.83 15.30
N ALA A 172 13.47 -4.76 14.64
CA ALA A 172 12.63 -3.73 15.29
C ALA A 172 11.33 -4.32 15.85
N VAL A 173 10.65 -5.21 15.10
CA VAL A 173 9.45 -5.91 15.56
C VAL A 173 9.77 -6.86 16.72
N MET A 174 10.89 -7.58 16.66
CA MET A 174 11.34 -8.48 17.74
C MET A 174 11.58 -7.70 19.04
N LEU A 175 12.29 -6.58 18.97
CA LEU A 175 12.55 -5.71 20.13
C LEU A 175 11.26 -5.07 20.66
N ALA A 176 10.34 -4.67 19.77
CA ALA A 176 9.03 -4.15 20.16
C ALA A 176 8.13 -5.21 20.82
N GLY A 177 8.34 -6.51 20.55
CA GLY A 177 7.61 -7.60 21.20
C GLY A 177 8.13 -7.98 22.59
N LEU A 178 9.36 -7.56 22.95
CA LEU A 178 10.00 -7.89 24.22
C LEU A 178 9.17 -7.50 25.47
N PRO A 179 8.48 -6.34 25.53
CA PRO A 179 7.62 -5.97 26.65
C PRO A 179 6.46 -6.95 26.86
N VAL A 180 5.88 -7.47 25.77
CA VAL A 180 4.79 -8.45 25.82
C VAL A 180 5.29 -9.77 26.39
N VAL A 181 6.47 -10.21 25.93
CA VAL A 181 7.13 -11.41 26.47
C VAL A 181 7.47 -11.24 27.96
N GLY A 182 7.96 -10.07 28.36
CA GLY A 182 8.23 -9.74 29.76
C GLY A 182 6.98 -9.75 30.64
N LEU A 183 5.86 -9.23 30.15
CA LEU A 183 4.56 -9.29 30.82
C LEU A 183 4.05 -10.73 30.99
N LEU A 184 4.20 -11.57 29.96
CA LEU A 184 3.81 -12.98 30.00
C LEU A 184 4.64 -13.77 31.02
N LEU A 185 5.96 -13.58 31.04
CA LEU A 185 6.86 -14.20 32.01
C LEU A 185 6.54 -13.75 33.44
N GLY A 186 6.29 -12.46 33.65
CA GLY A 186 5.89 -11.93 34.96
C GLY A 186 4.57 -12.55 35.47
N ALA A 187 3.59 -12.75 34.59
CA ALA A 187 2.34 -13.43 34.94
C ALA A 187 2.55 -14.92 35.26
N ALA A 188 3.41 -15.62 34.50
CA ALA A 188 3.71 -17.04 34.74
C ALA A 188 4.45 -17.29 36.07
N LEU A 189 5.23 -16.31 36.55
CA LEU A 189 5.93 -16.35 37.83
C LEU A 189 5.01 -16.06 39.04
N GLY A 190 3.70 -15.87 38.83
CA GLY A 190 2.72 -15.67 39.90
C GLY A 190 2.69 -14.25 40.46
N ALA A 191 3.39 -13.30 39.84
CA ALA A 191 3.03 -11.91 40.06
C ALA A 191 1.60 -11.70 39.56
N GLU A 192 0.82 -10.84 40.20
CA GLU A 192 -0.44 -10.34 39.63
C GLU A 192 -0.22 -8.95 39.00
N PRO A 193 0.64 -8.82 37.96
CA PRO A 193 0.89 -7.53 37.34
C PRO A 193 -0.41 -7.01 36.75
N LEU A 194 -1.29 -7.84 36.21
CA LEU A 194 -2.61 -7.42 35.71
C LEU A 194 -3.50 -6.81 36.80
N ARG A 195 -3.50 -7.33 38.03
CA ARG A 195 -4.30 -6.76 39.12
C ARG A 195 -3.72 -5.44 39.61
N VAL A 196 -2.40 -5.35 39.79
CA VAL A 196 -1.72 -4.10 40.19
C VAL A 196 -1.79 -3.04 39.08
N LEU A 197 -1.55 -3.41 37.82
CA LEU A 197 -1.53 -2.49 36.68
C LEU A 197 -2.93 -1.92 36.36
N LEU A 198 -4.00 -2.71 36.58
CA LEU A 198 -5.38 -2.30 36.31
C LEU A 198 -6.10 -1.69 37.53
N HIS A 199 -5.64 -1.94 38.77
CA HIS A 199 -6.31 -1.47 39.99
C HIS A 199 -5.49 -0.50 40.85
N THR A 200 -4.27 -0.13 40.44
CA THR A 200 -3.48 0.90 41.12
C THR A 200 -3.14 2.07 40.19
N GLY A 201 -3.20 3.30 40.72
CA GLY A 201 -2.88 4.54 40.00
C GLY A 201 -1.53 4.53 39.29
N PRO A 202 -0.42 4.08 39.93
CA PRO A 202 0.89 3.97 39.28
C PRO A 202 0.89 2.98 38.11
N GLY A 203 0.09 1.90 38.21
CA GLY A 203 -0.08 0.91 37.17
C GLY A 203 -0.69 1.48 35.88
N LEU A 204 -1.73 2.31 36.03
CA LEU A 204 -2.37 3.01 34.92
C LEU A 204 -1.43 4.00 34.23
N VAL A 205 -0.60 4.72 35.00
CA VAL A 205 0.42 5.61 34.43
C VAL A 205 1.45 4.83 33.64
N CYS A 206 1.92 3.69 34.17
CA CYS A 206 2.87 2.84 33.47
C CYS A 206 2.29 2.25 32.17
N LEU A 207 1.02 1.83 32.17
CA LEU A 207 0.32 1.30 31.00
C LEU A 207 0.11 2.38 29.93
N ALA A 208 -0.28 3.58 30.34
CA ALA A 208 -0.41 4.74 29.45
C ALA A 208 0.93 5.14 28.83
N VAL A 209 2.01 5.18 29.63
CA VAL A 209 3.36 5.52 29.17
C VAL A 209 3.92 4.43 28.25
N GLY A 210 3.76 3.15 28.61
CA GLY A 210 4.19 2.01 27.79
C GLY A 210 3.48 1.96 26.44
N GLY A 211 2.15 2.12 26.44
CA GLY A 211 1.37 2.21 25.21
C GLY A 211 1.72 3.43 24.37
N ALA A 212 1.96 4.59 24.99
CA ALA A 212 2.42 5.79 24.29
C ALA A 212 3.81 5.57 23.68
N LEU A 213 4.75 4.93 24.39
CA LEU A 213 6.07 4.60 23.87
C LEU A 213 5.99 3.63 22.70
N GLU A 214 5.15 2.59 22.79
CA GLU A 214 4.99 1.59 21.74
C GLU A 214 4.36 2.18 20.48
N VAL A 215 3.30 3.00 20.63
CA VAL A 215 2.68 3.75 19.54
C VAL A 215 3.68 4.73 18.91
N THR A 216 4.47 5.43 19.74
CA THR A 216 5.50 6.36 19.25
C THR A 216 6.61 5.61 18.53
N GLY A 217 7.05 4.45 19.03
CA GLY A 217 8.05 3.60 18.40
C GLY A 217 7.59 3.05 17.05
N LEU A 218 6.36 2.54 16.97
CA LEU A 218 5.74 2.12 15.71
C LEU A 218 5.58 3.28 14.73
N TRP A 219 5.18 4.45 15.22
CA TRP A 219 5.06 5.65 14.39
C TRP A 219 6.42 6.09 13.86
N TRP A 220 7.44 6.12 14.70
CA TRP A 220 8.80 6.52 14.33
C TRP A 220 9.46 5.53 13.38
N ALA A 221 9.36 4.23 13.64
CA ALA A 221 9.83 3.18 12.73
C ALA A 221 9.12 3.27 11.36
N SER A 222 7.80 3.48 11.35
CA SER A 222 7.06 3.69 10.11
C SER A 222 7.47 4.98 9.39
N ARG A 223 7.93 6.00 10.11
CA ARG A 223 8.40 7.26 9.54
C ARG A 223 9.79 7.10 8.94
N ILE A 224 10.70 6.39 9.60
CA ILE A 224 12.05 6.10 9.09
C ILE A 224 11.95 5.29 7.80
N VAL A 225 11.14 4.23 7.78
CA VAL A 225 10.92 3.42 6.57
C VAL A 225 10.32 4.27 5.43
N ARG A 226 9.37 5.17 5.74
CA ARG A 226 8.81 6.11 4.75
C ARG A 226 9.83 7.13 4.25
N GLY A 227 10.77 7.56 5.09
CA GLY A 227 11.84 8.49 4.68
C GLY A 227 12.85 7.82 3.77
N ALA A 228 13.15 6.53 4.00
CA ALA A 228 14.06 5.75 3.17
C ALA A 228 13.45 5.33 1.81
N GLU A 229 12.13 5.33 1.65
CA GLU A 229 11.47 5.07 0.35
C GLU A 229 11.41 6.32 -0.57
N VAL A 230 11.74 7.52 -0.07
CA VAL A 230 11.55 8.80 -0.79
C VAL A 230 12.89 9.50 -1.14
N GLY A 231 14.03 9.02 -0.63
CA GLY A 231 15.37 9.53 -0.93
C GLY A 231 16.17 8.56 -1.77
#